data_AF-A0A7C0XN19-F1
#
_entry.id   AF-A0A7C0XN19-F1
#
_cell.length_a   1.000
_cell.length_b   1.000
_cell.length_c   1.000
_cell.angle_alpha   90.00
_cell.angle_beta   90.00
_cell.angle_gamma   90.00
#
_symmetry.space_group_name_H-M   'P 1'
#
loop_
_entity.id
_entity.type
_entity.pdbx_description
1 polymer ?
#
loop_
_entity_poly.entity_id
_entity_poly.type
_entity_poly.pdbx_seq_one_letter_code
_entity_poly.pdbx_strand_id
1 'polypeptide(L)'
;MKRQGFILNSVVLVLLIPILLLVATYEDVSSSILQSQSERLHVEKTYRTVGYFREDFENLLEISTRRALALVIDYVVNQKQFIDNASLAIKSLILEGTYIGSKTNLDEYGKTREFMEGYTIKDWFNTLQEQLEKQGYMLVSPADASDFAKKIEITVAPLDSFHIVINASIPQVLIEDLSGKVIYNGSIGSVYAVVPIENMEDPLIAYLTDGGFSQVIRACNYPYPDISRPIITLEGFGYGSGNLSAPVATSPGSLENYKIYVGKSYIPIEDPHPLGYIVGSSYVVPGPEEESPVMYATVINNTRISPTDVFRDGDVAAMIVEGIGTQGWCSLMHRYRKNFTVDVGEPGSIVLLKIPSSELGDVYHNGTLASLWIYERSTCSPVPFWIEKWDNDWVYIWIKKIGTGEYAIYYETSSVGVTQGTPYALFDLFDDFYDLSNWEVLGNVTFGNGTHHVGPNTSASVLV
;
A
#
# COMPACT_ATOMS: atom_id res chain seq x y z
N MET A 1 84.52 -84.48 8.96
CA MET A 1 83.64 -83.62 8.11
C MET A 1 82.22 -83.44 8.67
N LYS A 2 81.57 -84.43 9.31
CA LYS A 2 80.17 -84.29 9.82
C LYS A 2 79.96 -83.26 10.96
N ARG A 3 80.97 -82.96 11.80
CA ARG A 3 80.85 -81.98 12.92
C ARG A 3 80.90 -80.51 12.47
N GLN A 4 81.64 -80.17 11.42
CA GLN A 4 81.74 -78.79 10.92
C GLN A 4 80.45 -78.33 10.23
N GLY A 5 79.77 -79.22 9.49
CA GLY A 5 78.46 -78.92 8.90
C GLY A 5 77.36 -78.69 9.95
N PHE A 6 77.41 -79.39 11.08
CA PHE A 6 76.46 -79.18 12.18
C PHE A 6 76.65 -77.83 12.87
N ILE A 7 77.89 -77.41 13.11
CA ILE A 7 78.20 -76.10 13.70
C ILE A 7 77.81 -74.97 12.74
N LEU A 8 78.13 -75.08 11.45
CA LEU A 8 77.73 -74.09 10.44
C LEU A 8 76.21 -73.96 10.33
N ASN A 9 75.46 -75.07 10.26
CA ASN A 9 73.99 -75.01 10.24
C ASN A 9 73.41 -74.43 11.53
N SER A 10 73.98 -74.75 12.70
CA SER A 10 73.50 -74.23 13.98
C SER A 10 73.75 -72.74 14.10
N VAL A 11 74.93 -72.25 13.66
CA VAL A 11 75.25 -70.82 13.63
C VAL A 11 74.32 -70.09 12.67
N VAL A 12 74.05 -70.65 11.49
CA VAL A 12 73.09 -70.07 10.53
C VAL A 12 71.70 -69.99 11.15
N LEU A 13 71.22 -71.04 11.83
CA LEU A 13 69.91 -71.04 12.50
C LEU A 13 69.82 -69.99 13.61
N VAL A 14 70.86 -69.87 14.44
CA VAL A 14 70.92 -68.87 15.52
C VAL A 14 70.99 -67.44 14.97
N LEU A 15 71.63 -67.22 13.81
CA LEU A 15 71.68 -65.91 13.14
C LEU A 15 70.40 -65.59 12.37
N LEU A 16 69.66 -66.62 11.93
CA LEU A 16 68.39 -66.45 11.22
C LEU A 16 67.29 -65.91 12.13
N ILE A 17 67.27 -66.32 13.40
CA ILE A 17 66.30 -65.85 14.41
C ILE A 17 66.31 -64.31 14.54
N PRO A 18 67.44 -63.64 14.86
CA PRO A 18 67.46 -62.19 14.98
C PRO A 18 67.22 -61.48 13.65
N ILE A 19 67.59 -62.06 12.51
CA ILE A 19 67.28 -61.48 11.19
C ILE A 19 65.76 -61.53 10.93
N LEU A 20 65.09 -62.65 11.20
CA LEU A 20 63.63 -62.75 11.06
C LEU A 20 62.91 -61.80 12.02
N LEU A 21 63.42 -61.65 13.24
CA LEU A 21 62.86 -60.74 14.24
C LEU A 21 63.05 -59.27 13.82
N LEU A 22 64.19 -58.93 13.23
CA LEU A 22 64.45 -57.62 12.63
C LEU A 22 63.49 -57.34 11.46
N VAL A 23 63.28 -58.30 10.57
CA VAL A 23 62.36 -58.14 9.42
C VAL A 23 60.92 -57.97 9.91
N ALA A 24 60.48 -58.81 10.85
CA ALA A 24 59.13 -58.71 11.42
C ALA A 24 58.90 -57.37 12.12
N THR A 25 59.86 -56.89 12.91
CA THR A 25 59.75 -55.58 13.57
C THR A 25 59.83 -54.43 12.58
N TYR A 26 60.65 -54.53 11.53
CA TYR A 26 60.69 -53.51 10.47
C TYR A 26 59.37 -53.43 9.71
N GLU A 27 58.78 -54.58 9.35
CA GLU A 27 57.49 -54.65 8.68
C GLU A 27 56.37 -54.06 9.55
N ASP A 28 56.34 -54.41 10.84
CA ASP A 28 55.34 -53.91 11.79
C ASP A 28 55.45 -52.39 11.99
N VAL A 29 56.67 -51.88 12.21
CA VAL A 29 56.91 -50.44 12.34
C VAL A 29 56.61 -49.70 11.04
N SER A 30 57.04 -50.23 9.89
CA SER A 30 56.77 -49.61 8.58
C SER A 30 55.28 -49.58 8.26
N SER A 31 54.55 -50.67 8.54
CA SER A 31 53.11 -50.73 8.31
C SER A 31 52.36 -49.76 9.23
N SER A 32 52.75 -49.67 10.51
CA SER A 32 52.21 -48.71 11.47
C SER A 32 52.47 -47.25 11.04
N ILE A 33 53.66 -46.93 10.53
CA ILE A 33 53.97 -45.60 10.00
C ILE A 33 53.11 -45.31 8.76
N LEU A 34 52.99 -46.23 7.81
CA LEU A 34 52.17 -46.03 6.62
C LEU A 34 50.69 -45.84 6.98
N GLN A 35 50.16 -46.64 7.91
CA GLN A 35 48.79 -46.53 8.38
C GLN A 35 48.55 -45.20 9.08
N SER A 36 49.42 -44.79 10.01
CA SER A 36 49.29 -43.52 10.73
C SER A 36 49.39 -42.30 9.80
N GLN A 37 50.24 -42.34 8.77
CA GLN A 37 50.32 -41.28 7.75
C GLN A 37 49.04 -41.23 6.90
N SER A 38 48.50 -42.39 6.52
CA SER A 38 47.25 -42.49 5.78
C SER A 38 46.06 -41.95 6.59
N GLU A 39 45.96 -42.35 7.86
CA GLU A 39 44.93 -41.86 8.79
C GLU A 39 45.03 -40.35 8.99
N ARG A 40 46.25 -39.81 9.19
CA ARG A 40 46.48 -38.38 9.32
C ARG A 40 46.06 -37.60 8.07
N LEU A 41 46.48 -38.06 6.88
CA LEU A 41 46.09 -37.44 5.62
C LEU A 41 44.57 -37.45 5.44
N HIS A 42 43.93 -38.55 5.83
CA HIS A 42 42.48 -38.66 5.76
C HIS A 42 41.77 -37.68 6.70
N VAL A 43 42.22 -37.58 7.95
CA VAL A 43 41.67 -36.62 8.93
C VAL A 43 41.90 -35.17 8.48
N GLU A 44 43.09 -34.85 7.96
CA GLU A 44 43.40 -33.52 7.45
C GLU A 44 42.53 -33.15 6.25
N LYS A 45 42.33 -34.08 5.31
CA LYS A 45 41.45 -33.88 4.16
C LYS A 45 40.01 -33.63 4.61
N THR A 46 39.47 -34.46 5.50
CA THR A 46 38.13 -34.29 6.05
C THR A 46 37.98 -32.95 6.77
N TYR A 47 38.94 -32.58 7.62
CA TYR A 47 38.93 -31.30 8.33
C TYR A 47 38.92 -30.10 7.38
N ARG A 48 39.76 -30.11 6.33
CA ARG A 48 39.77 -29.06 5.31
C ARG A 48 38.47 -29.00 4.52
N THR A 49 37.93 -30.15 4.10
CA THR A 49 36.64 -30.19 3.37
C THR A 49 35.51 -29.62 4.21
N VAL A 50 35.40 -29.98 5.49
CA VAL A 50 34.37 -29.44 6.40
C VAL A 50 34.61 -27.95 6.67
N GLY A 51 35.86 -27.52 6.79
CA GLY A 51 36.23 -26.11 6.93
C GLY A 51 35.78 -25.28 5.73
N TYR A 52 36.11 -25.72 4.51
CA TYR A 52 35.68 -25.05 3.27
C TYR A 52 34.17 -25.05 3.12
N PHE A 53 33.50 -26.16 3.45
CA PHE A 53 32.04 -26.20 3.47
C PHE A 53 31.47 -25.12 4.38
N ARG A 54 32.01 -24.97 5.60
CA ARG A 54 31.50 -24.01 6.58
C ARG A 54 31.69 -22.57 6.11
N GLU A 55 32.87 -22.25 5.59
CA GLU A 55 33.21 -20.91 5.07
C GLU A 55 32.37 -20.57 3.84
N ASP A 56 32.20 -21.51 2.91
CA ASP A 56 31.37 -21.33 1.72
C ASP A 56 29.89 -21.16 2.09
N PHE A 57 29.41 -21.91 3.09
CA PHE A 57 28.05 -21.76 3.59
C PHE A 57 27.83 -20.41 4.30
N GLU A 58 28.82 -19.90 5.04
CA GLU A 58 28.76 -18.56 5.65
C GLU A 58 28.69 -17.46 4.58
N ASN A 59 29.55 -17.52 3.57
CA ASN A 59 29.56 -16.59 2.44
C ASN A 59 28.24 -16.64 1.66
N LEU A 60 27.69 -17.83 1.42
CA LEU A 60 26.40 -18.01 0.79
C LEU A 60 25.29 -17.34 1.60
N LEU A 61 25.23 -17.58 2.92
CA LEU A 61 24.22 -16.97 3.77
C LEU A 61 24.29 -15.44 3.70
N GLU A 62 25.49 -14.87 3.73
CA GLU A 62 25.69 -13.43 3.58
C GLU A 62 25.16 -12.91 2.23
N ILE A 63 25.60 -13.51 1.11
CA ILE A 63 25.22 -13.07 -0.24
C ILE A 63 23.72 -13.24 -0.49
N SER A 64 23.18 -14.41 -0.13
CA SER A 64 21.76 -14.74 -0.30
C SER A 64 20.88 -13.79 0.50
N THR A 65 21.27 -13.48 1.74
CA THR A 65 20.53 -12.53 2.57
C THR A 65 20.59 -11.13 2.01
N ARG A 66 21.75 -10.64 1.56
CA ARG A 66 21.85 -9.31 0.93
C ARG A 66 20.91 -9.19 -0.28
N ARG A 67 20.84 -10.24 -1.10
CA ARG A 67 19.92 -10.30 -2.26
C ARG A 67 18.45 -10.34 -1.83
N ALA A 68 18.12 -11.17 -0.84
CA ALA A 68 16.76 -11.27 -0.31
C ALA A 68 16.28 -9.93 0.28
N LEU A 69 17.13 -9.25 1.04
CA LEU A 69 16.84 -7.92 1.60
C LEU A 69 16.65 -6.87 0.50
N ALA A 70 17.50 -6.85 -0.51
CA ALA A 70 17.36 -5.93 -1.65
C ALA A 70 16.03 -6.15 -2.38
N LEU A 71 15.63 -7.41 -2.62
CA LEU A 71 14.35 -7.74 -3.23
C LEU A 71 13.16 -7.31 -2.37
N VAL A 72 13.22 -7.58 -1.06
CA VAL A 72 12.18 -7.19 -0.10
C VAL A 72 12.01 -5.67 -0.07
N ILE A 73 13.11 -4.92 -0.02
CA ILE A 73 13.09 -3.45 -0.05
C ILE A 73 12.50 -2.96 -1.38
N ASP A 74 12.96 -3.49 -2.52
CA ASP A 74 12.46 -3.12 -3.85
C ASP A 74 10.96 -3.39 -4.00
N TYR A 75 10.47 -4.52 -3.48
CA TYR A 75 9.05 -4.84 -3.44
C TYR A 75 8.25 -3.81 -2.62
N VAL A 76 8.67 -3.52 -1.39
CA VAL A 76 7.97 -2.58 -0.51
C VAL A 76 7.94 -1.17 -1.11
N VAL A 77 9.06 -0.73 -1.70
CA VAL A 77 9.19 0.60 -2.33
C VAL A 77 8.29 0.70 -3.58
N ASN A 78 8.32 -0.29 -4.47
CA ASN A 78 7.61 -0.21 -5.75
C ASN A 78 6.12 -0.55 -5.65
N GLN A 79 5.75 -1.58 -4.87
CA GLN A 79 4.35 -1.99 -4.71
C GLN A 79 3.61 -1.20 -3.64
N LYS A 80 4.33 -0.45 -2.80
CA LYS A 80 3.80 0.31 -1.65
C LYS A 80 2.99 -0.57 -0.69
N GLN A 81 3.36 -1.84 -0.59
CA GLN A 81 2.73 -2.84 0.28
C GLN A 81 3.78 -3.41 1.22
N PHE A 82 3.46 -3.50 2.51
CA PHE A 82 4.32 -4.14 3.49
C PHE A 82 4.27 -5.66 3.37
N ILE A 83 5.41 -6.30 3.67
CA ILE A 83 5.48 -7.76 3.80
C ILE A 83 4.80 -8.18 5.10
N ASP A 84 4.01 -9.24 5.03
CA ASP A 84 3.25 -9.79 6.15
C ASP A 84 4.12 -10.41 7.26
N ASN A 85 5.22 -11.10 6.90
CA ASN A 85 6.21 -11.57 7.87
C ASN A 85 7.64 -11.49 7.29
N ALA A 86 8.40 -10.47 7.71
CA ALA A 86 9.74 -10.22 7.19
C ALA A 86 10.74 -11.36 7.48
N SER A 87 10.75 -11.90 8.71
CA SER A 87 11.65 -13.00 9.07
C SER A 87 11.36 -14.26 8.25
N LEU A 88 10.08 -14.56 8.03
CA LEU A 88 9.67 -15.70 7.21
C LEU A 88 9.99 -15.47 5.73
N ALA A 89 9.73 -14.26 5.22
CA ALA A 89 10.02 -13.90 3.83
C ALA A 89 11.51 -14.03 3.51
N ILE A 90 12.37 -13.41 4.32
CA ILE A 90 13.83 -13.50 4.15
C ILE A 90 14.29 -14.96 4.25
N LYS A 91 13.75 -15.75 5.20
CA LYS A 91 14.06 -17.17 5.33
C LYS A 91 13.69 -17.96 4.06
N SER A 92 12.47 -17.79 3.55
CA SER A 92 11.98 -18.51 2.36
C SER A 92 12.76 -18.12 1.11
N LEU A 93 13.08 -16.83 0.95
CA LEU A 93 13.90 -16.34 -0.14
C LEU A 93 15.32 -16.94 -0.10
N ILE A 94 15.97 -16.96 1.06
CA ILE A 94 17.32 -17.56 1.19
C ILE A 94 17.29 -19.07 0.86
N LEU A 95 16.25 -19.77 1.31
CA LEU A 95 16.14 -21.22 1.18
C LEU A 95 15.80 -21.66 -0.26
N GLU A 96 14.72 -21.11 -0.81
CA GLU A 96 14.11 -21.56 -2.09
C GLU A 96 14.10 -20.48 -3.18
N GLY A 97 14.39 -19.23 -2.81
CA GLY A 97 14.31 -18.10 -3.74
C GLY A 97 12.88 -17.68 -4.04
N THR A 98 11.90 -18.09 -3.23
CA THR A 98 10.48 -17.77 -3.42
C THR A 98 9.82 -17.39 -2.11
N TYR A 99 8.73 -16.63 -2.17
CA TYR A 99 7.90 -16.34 -0.99
C TYR A 99 6.44 -16.08 -1.34
N ILE A 100 5.58 -16.92 -0.76
CA ILE A 100 4.12 -16.82 -0.83
C ILE A 100 3.62 -16.69 0.61
N GLY A 101 3.30 -15.45 0.99
CA GLY A 101 2.65 -15.10 2.25
C GLY A 101 1.13 -15.16 2.17
N SER A 102 0.50 -14.73 3.25
CA SER A 102 -0.96 -14.65 3.38
C SER A 102 -1.59 -13.55 2.50
N LYS A 103 -0.86 -12.46 2.28
CA LYS A 103 -1.27 -11.28 1.50
C LYS A 103 -0.19 -10.79 0.53
N THR A 104 1.00 -11.35 0.61
CA THR A 104 2.18 -10.94 -0.15
C THR A 104 2.58 -12.11 -1.03
N ASN A 105 2.73 -11.90 -2.33
CA ASN A 105 3.34 -12.89 -3.21
C ASN A 105 4.52 -12.24 -3.93
N LEU A 106 5.73 -12.59 -3.52
CA LEU A 106 6.94 -12.08 -4.16
C LEU A 106 7.17 -12.77 -5.51
N ASP A 107 6.66 -13.97 -5.74
CA ASP A 107 6.85 -14.66 -7.02
C ASP A 107 6.07 -13.97 -8.15
N GLU A 108 4.88 -13.43 -7.82
CA GLU A 108 4.07 -12.61 -8.74
C GLU A 108 4.73 -11.25 -9.06
N TYR A 109 5.69 -10.81 -8.24
CA TYR A 109 6.42 -9.57 -8.51
C TYR A 109 7.33 -9.66 -9.75
N GLY A 110 7.62 -10.88 -10.23
CA GLY A 110 8.38 -11.12 -11.46
C GLY A 110 9.89 -10.90 -11.36
N LYS A 111 10.37 -10.15 -10.36
CA LYS A 111 11.81 -9.90 -10.12
C LYS A 111 12.51 -10.92 -9.22
N THR A 112 11.74 -11.78 -8.56
CA THR A 112 12.28 -12.72 -7.57
C THR A 112 13.35 -13.64 -8.16
N ARG A 113 13.13 -14.10 -9.39
CA ARG A 113 14.12 -14.88 -10.14
C ARG A 113 15.39 -14.08 -10.43
N GLU A 114 15.28 -12.85 -10.91
CA GLU A 114 16.44 -12.01 -11.26
C GLU A 114 17.37 -11.76 -10.06
N PHE A 115 16.79 -11.66 -8.86
CA PHE A 115 17.53 -11.35 -7.64
C PHE A 115 18.12 -12.61 -6.97
N MET A 116 17.35 -13.70 -6.92
CA MET A 116 17.70 -14.88 -6.13
C MET A 116 18.32 -16.02 -6.93
N GLU A 117 18.15 -16.07 -8.26
CA GLU A 117 18.60 -17.20 -9.09
C GLU A 117 20.10 -17.46 -8.95
N GLY A 118 20.46 -18.69 -8.58
CA GLY A 118 21.84 -19.15 -8.45
C GLY A 118 22.50 -18.86 -7.10
N TYR A 119 21.80 -18.20 -6.18
CA TYR A 119 22.33 -17.82 -4.86
C TYR A 119 21.39 -18.22 -3.71
N THR A 120 20.56 -19.24 -3.93
CA THR A 120 19.76 -19.85 -2.87
C THR A 120 20.53 -21.00 -2.21
N ILE A 121 20.13 -21.38 -1.01
CA ILE A 121 20.70 -22.57 -0.35
C ILE A 121 20.41 -23.84 -1.16
N LYS A 122 19.28 -23.90 -1.85
CA LYS A 122 18.95 -24.97 -2.79
C LYS A 122 19.94 -25.05 -3.96
N ASP A 123 20.26 -23.93 -4.59
CA ASP A 123 21.20 -23.88 -5.72
C ASP A 123 22.62 -24.26 -5.30
N TRP A 124 23.03 -23.75 -4.15
CA TRP A 124 24.30 -24.10 -3.53
C TRP A 124 24.39 -25.58 -3.20
N PHE A 125 23.34 -26.17 -2.61
CA PHE A 125 23.32 -27.59 -2.28
C PHE A 125 23.49 -28.48 -3.51
N ASN A 126 22.81 -28.16 -4.60
CA ASN A 126 22.95 -28.88 -5.87
C ASN A 126 24.38 -28.76 -6.42
N THR A 127 24.96 -27.55 -6.36
CA THR A 127 26.34 -27.30 -6.79
C THR A 127 27.33 -28.08 -5.92
N LEU A 128 27.13 -28.07 -4.61
CA LEU A 128 27.95 -28.81 -3.65
C LEU A 128 27.92 -30.31 -3.93
N GLN A 129 26.73 -30.87 -4.16
CA GLN A 129 26.58 -32.29 -4.47
C GLN A 129 27.37 -32.65 -5.75
N GLU A 130 27.25 -31.84 -6.81
CA GLU A 130 28.02 -32.03 -8.04
C GLU A 130 29.54 -31.96 -7.80
N GLN A 131 30.00 -31.03 -6.96
CA GLN A 131 31.43 -30.91 -6.62
C GLN A 131 31.93 -32.08 -5.77
N LEU A 132 31.13 -32.56 -4.83
CA LEU A 132 31.48 -33.74 -4.02
C LEU A 132 31.57 -34.99 -4.90
N GLU A 133 30.63 -35.18 -5.82
CA GLU A 133 30.65 -36.30 -6.78
C GLU A 133 31.91 -36.27 -7.66
N LYS A 134 32.30 -35.09 -8.16
CA LYS A 134 33.57 -34.91 -8.90
C LYS A 134 34.82 -35.25 -8.07
N GLN A 135 34.74 -35.11 -6.75
CA GLN A 135 35.82 -35.45 -5.81
C GLN A 135 35.81 -36.91 -5.36
N GLY A 136 34.84 -37.72 -5.82
CA GLY A 136 34.67 -39.12 -5.43
C GLY A 136 33.90 -39.29 -4.11
N TYR A 137 33.10 -38.31 -3.73
CA TYR A 137 32.28 -38.32 -2.52
C TYR A 137 30.80 -38.27 -2.86
N MET A 138 29.99 -38.90 -2.01
CA MET A 138 28.54 -38.89 -2.12
C MET A 138 27.95 -38.34 -0.83
N LEU A 139 27.05 -37.38 -0.97
CA LEU A 139 26.24 -36.89 0.13
C LEU A 139 25.02 -37.81 0.28
N VAL A 140 24.97 -38.58 1.37
CA VAL A 140 23.91 -39.57 1.62
C VAL A 140 22.75 -38.96 2.42
N SER A 141 23.05 -38.03 3.32
CA SER A 141 22.04 -37.22 4.01
C SER A 141 22.56 -35.80 4.16
N PRO A 142 21.76 -34.77 3.81
CA PRO A 142 20.46 -34.88 3.13
C PRO A 142 20.58 -35.46 1.71
N ALA A 143 19.57 -36.20 1.25
CA ALA A 143 19.66 -36.98 0.01
C ALA A 143 19.40 -36.16 -1.26
N ASP A 144 18.57 -35.13 -1.14
CA ASP A 144 18.24 -34.19 -2.21
C ASP A 144 17.95 -32.80 -1.62
N ALA A 145 17.78 -31.81 -2.48
CA ALA A 145 17.47 -30.45 -2.05
C ALA A 145 16.16 -30.33 -1.25
N SER A 146 15.21 -31.24 -1.46
CA SER A 146 13.91 -31.21 -0.76
C SER A 146 13.99 -31.76 0.67
N ASP A 147 14.77 -32.83 0.88
CA ASP A 147 15.14 -33.36 2.19
C ASP A 147 16.04 -32.36 2.93
N PHE A 148 16.94 -31.69 2.22
CA PHE A 148 17.78 -30.64 2.77
C PHE A 148 16.94 -29.49 3.34
N ALA A 149 15.99 -28.96 2.56
CA ALA A 149 15.11 -27.87 2.98
C ALA A 149 14.30 -28.19 4.26
N LYS A 150 13.95 -29.45 4.49
CA LYS A 150 13.22 -29.89 5.69
C LYS A 150 14.10 -30.02 6.92
N LYS A 151 15.38 -30.34 6.73
CA LYS A 151 16.33 -30.62 7.81
C LYS A 151 17.12 -29.39 8.25
N ILE A 152 17.26 -28.39 7.38
CA ILE A 152 17.97 -27.17 7.72
C ILE A 152 17.15 -26.28 8.66
N GLU A 153 17.78 -25.84 9.74
CA GLU A 153 17.20 -24.87 10.65
C GLU A 153 17.79 -23.51 10.35
N ILE A 154 16.94 -22.54 9.96
CA ILE A 154 17.34 -21.16 9.68
C ILE A 154 16.51 -20.24 10.55
N THR A 155 17.21 -19.37 11.28
CA THR A 155 16.65 -18.30 12.10
C THR A 155 17.16 -16.97 11.59
N VAL A 156 16.24 -16.07 11.25
CA VAL A 156 16.53 -14.70 10.81
C VAL A 156 16.02 -13.74 11.88
N ALA A 157 16.91 -12.93 12.44
CA ALA A 157 16.56 -11.97 13.49
C ALA A 157 17.33 -10.65 13.32
N PRO A 158 16.77 -9.51 13.76
CA PRO A 158 17.53 -8.28 13.89
C PRO A 158 18.56 -8.45 15.02
N LEU A 159 19.81 -8.09 14.77
CA LEU A 159 20.86 -8.05 15.80
C LEU A 159 20.87 -6.67 16.47
N ASP A 160 20.82 -5.61 15.67
CA ASP A 160 20.66 -4.22 16.09
C ASP A 160 19.85 -3.43 15.04
N SER A 161 19.84 -2.10 15.12
CA SER A 161 19.11 -1.24 14.18
C SER A 161 19.62 -1.28 12.74
N PHE A 162 20.85 -1.76 12.51
CA PHE A 162 21.54 -1.73 11.22
C PHE A 162 22.10 -3.09 10.77
N HIS A 163 21.95 -4.14 11.57
CA HIS A 163 22.48 -5.47 11.28
C HIS A 163 21.41 -6.54 11.47
N ILE A 164 21.34 -7.45 10.50
CA ILE A 164 20.50 -8.64 10.55
C ILE A 164 21.40 -9.84 10.73
N VAL A 165 21.06 -10.71 11.67
CA VAL A 165 21.77 -11.97 11.90
C VAL A 165 20.96 -13.14 11.37
N ILE A 166 21.65 -14.00 10.63
CA ILE A 166 21.13 -15.27 10.14
C ILE A 166 21.93 -16.36 10.82
N ASN A 167 21.24 -17.20 11.59
CA ASN A 167 21.81 -18.40 12.16
C ASN A 167 21.23 -19.60 11.42
N ALA A 168 22.10 -20.39 10.79
CA ALA A 168 21.71 -21.62 10.14
C ALA A 168 22.49 -22.82 10.69
N SER A 169 21.81 -23.95 10.85
CA SER A 169 22.42 -25.21 11.25
C SER A 169 21.87 -26.38 10.46
N ILE A 170 22.76 -27.33 10.14
CA ILE A 170 22.42 -28.56 9.42
C ILE A 170 22.66 -29.73 10.40
N PRO A 171 21.61 -30.27 11.03
CA PRO A 171 21.77 -31.19 12.16
C PRO A 171 22.33 -32.55 11.77
N GLN A 172 22.16 -33.00 10.53
CA GLN A 172 22.60 -34.34 10.09
C GLN A 172 23.17 -34.31 8.68
N VAL A 173 24.50 -34.37 8.59
CA VAL A 173 25.25 -34.49 7.35
C VAL A 173 26.01 -35.81 7.35
N LEU A 174 25.77 -36.63 6.34
CA LEU A 174 26.45 -37.90 6.10
C LEU A 174 27.12 -37.86 4.72
N ILE A 175 28.45 -37.92 4.69
CA ILE A 175 29.26 -37.98 3.48
C ILE A 175 29.97 -39.33 3.46
N GLU A 176 29.85 -40.03 2.34
CA GLU A 176 30.50 -41.31 2.08
C GLU A 176 31.42 -41.21 0.86
N ASP A 177 32.45 -42.06 0.82
CA ASP A 177 33.22 -42.34 -0.39
C ASP A 177 32.39 -43.22 -1.35
N LEU A 178 32.74 -43.27 -2.63
CA LEU A 178 32.20 -44.23 -3.61
C LEU A 178 32.28 -45.69 -3.16
N SER A 179 33.18 -46.00 -2.22
CA SER A 179 33.31 -47.33 -1.61
C SER A 179 32.33 -47.60 -0.45
N GLY A 180 31.45 -46.65 -0.11
CA GLY A 180 30.49 -46.74 1.01
C GLY A 180 31.14 -46.53 2.39
N LYS A 181 32.35 -45.97 2.43
CA LYS A 181 33.03 -45.64 3.70
C LYS A 181 32.57 -44.26 4.16
N VAL A 182 32.08 -44.17 5.39
CA VAL A 182 31.71 -42.90 6.02
C VAL A 182 32.94 -42.03 6.24
N ILE A 183 32.94 -40.85 5.64
CA ILE A 183 34.00 -39.84 5.74
C ILE A 183 33.64 -38.80 6.78
N TYR A 184 32.37 -38.42 6.81
CA TYR A 184 31.83 -37.47 7.76
C TYR A 184 30.44 -37.90 8.17
N ASN A 185 30.19 -37.91 9.48
CA ASN A 185 28.87 -38.12 10.05
C ASN A 185 28.75 -37.20 11.26
N GLY A 186 27.97 -36.13 11.11
CA GLY A 186 27.80 -35.15 12.17
C GLY A 186 26.91 -34.01 11.77
N SER A 187 26.69 -33.10 12.71
CA SER A 187 26.01 -31.83 12.44
C SER A 187 27.01 -30.80 11.97
N ILE A 188 26.55 -29.90 11.11
CA ILE A 188 27.23 -28.64 10.85
C ILE A 188 26.51 -27.65 11.74
N GLY A 189 27.13 -27.43 12.92
CA GLY A 189 26.58 -26.57 13.96
C GLY A 189 26.39 -25.13 13.49
N SER A 190 25.84 -24.28 14.35
CA SER A 190 25.46 -22.91 14.01
C SER A 190 26.53 -22.13 13.24
N VAL A 191 26.17 -21.74 12.02
CA VAL A 191 26.90 -20.80 11.17
C VAL A 191 26.12 -19.50 11.19
N TYR A 192 26.83 -18.41 11.48
CA TYR A 192 26.25 -17.08 11.62
C TYR A 192 26.73 -16.21 10.47
N ALA A 193 25.81 -15.52 9.81
CA ALA A 193 26.12 -14.41 8.93
C ALA A 193 25.50 -13.15 9.52
N VAL A 194 26.31 -12.10 9.69
CA VAL A 194 25.85 -10.78 10.13
C VAL A 194 25.89 -9.85 8.93
N VAL A 195 24.72 -9.40 8.51
CA VAL A 195 24.55 -8.61 7.30
C VAL A 195 24.18 -7.18 7.68
N PRO A 196 25.04 -6.18 7.36
CA PRO A 196 24.68 -4.79 7.54
C PRO A 196 23.65 -4.37 6.48
N ILE A 197 22.66 -3.59 6.89
CA ILE A 197 21.77 -2.87 5.96
C ILE A 197 22.36 -1.51 5.55
N GLU A 198 23.46 -1.09 6.18
CA GLU A 198 24.20 0.11 5.78
C GLU A 198 24.74 -0.04 4.36
N ASN A 199 24.59 1.01 3.54
CA ASN A 199 24.93 1.01 2.11
C ASN A 199 24.11 0.02 1.25
N MET A 200 23.03 -0.57 1.78
CA MET A 200 21.98 -1.21 0.98
C MET A 200 20.91 -0.21 0.49
N GLU A 201 21.08 1.08 0.81
CA GLU A 201 20.07 2.16 0.71
C GLU A 201 19.71 2.59 -0.70
N ASP A 202 20.56 2.38 -1.71
CA ASP A 202 20.16 2.72 -3.07
C ASP A 202 19.35 1.54 -3.64
N PRO A 203 18.01 1.66 -3.79
CA PRO A 203 17.28 0.71 -4.61
C PRO A 203 18.01 0.60 -5.95
N LEU A 204 18.00 -0.59 -6.54
CA LEU A 204 18.65 -0.93 -7.80
C LEU A 204 18.09 -0.16 -9.01
N ILE A 205 17.48 1.01 -8.80
CA ILE A 205 17.17 2.04 -9.78
C ILE A 205 18.30 2.15 -10.80
N ALA A 206 19.57 2.19 -10.38
CA ALA A 206 20.69 2.27 -11.34
C ALA A 206 20.72 1.08 -12.34
N TYR A 207 20.49 -0.15 -11.87
CA TYR A 207 20.41 -1.33 -12.72
C TYR A 207 19.09 -1.39 -13.51
N LEU A 208 17.96 -1.13 -12.85
CA LEU A 208 16.62 -1.13 -13.46
C LEU A 208 16.42 -0.04 -14.52
N THR A 209 17.16 1.07 -14.41
CA THR A 209 17.09 2.19 -15.35
C THR A 209 18.26 2.19 -16.35
N ASP A 210 19.14 1.19 -16.32
CA ASP A 210 20.31 1.10 -17.20
C ASP A 210 21.23 2.34 -17.08
N GLY A 211 21.32 2.90 -15.87
CA GLY A 211 21.99 4.17 -15.56
C GLY A 211 21.19 5.42 -15.93
N GLY A 212 19.99 5.27 -16.49
CA GLY A 212 19.06 6.32 -16.90
C GLY A 212 18.14 6.82 -15.79
N PHE A 213 18.69 7.10 -14.60
CA PHE A 213 17.93 7.79 -13.56
C PHE A 213 18.56 9.14 -13.25
N SER A 214 17.70 10.16 -13.17
CA SER A 214 18.07 11.47 -12.67
C SER A 214 17.38 11.62 -11.32
N GLN A 215 18.17 11.80 -10.25
CA GLN A 215 17.64 12.15 -8.95
C GLN A 215 17.04 13.56 -9.05
N VAL A 216 15.72 13.64 -9.26
CA VAL A 216 15.00 14.90 -9.16
C VAL A 216 14.66 15.11 -7.69
N ILE A 217 15.50 15.88 -6.99
CA ILE A 217 15.15 16.40 -5.67
C ILE A 217 14.04 17.42 -5.89
N ARG A 218 12.79 16.97 -5.77
CA ARG A 218 11.63 17.85 -5.79
C ARG A 218 11.39 18.32 -4.37
N ALA A 219 11.36 19.63 -4.15
CA ALA A 219 10.88 20.18 -2.90
C ALA A 219 9.47 19.63 -2.64
N CYS A 220 9.25 18.95 -1.52
CA CYS A 220 7.91 18.62 -1.07
C CYS A 220 7.16 19.94 -0.85
N ASN A 221 5.89 20.02 -1.27
CA ASN A 221 5.05 21.18 -0.95
C ASN A 221 4.82 21.35 0.56
N TYR A 222 5.16 20.32 1.36
CA TYR A 222 5.09 20.34 2.82
C TYR A 222 6.35 19.71 3.41
N PRO A 223 7.14 20.47 4.19
CA PRO A 223 8.18 19.89 5.03
C PRO A 223 7.52 19.33 6.30
N TYR A 224 7.62 18.02 6.53
CA TYR A 224 7.30 17.46 7.84
C TYR A 224 8.58 17.25 8.64
N PRO A 225 8.55 17.59 9.94
CA PRO A 225 9.07 16.75 10.99
C PRO A 225 7.91 16.16 11.82
N ASP A 226 8.10 14.90 12.14
CA ASP A 226 7.23 14.01 12.92
C ASP A 226 6.95 14.55 14.34
N ILE A 227 5.67 14.69 14.72
CA ILE A 227 5.25 14.81 16.13
C ILE A 227 3.99 13.95 16.32
N SER A 228 4.18 12.71 16.74
CA SER A 228 3.13 11.89 17.33
C SER A 228 2.73 12.45 18.70
N ARG A 229 1.58 13.15 18.74
CA ARG A 229 0.76 13.40 19.94
C ARG A 229 -0.64 12.87 19.63
N PRO A 230 -1.46 12.45 20.62
CA PRO A 230 -2.84 12.06 20.37
C PRO A 230 -3.61 13.31 19.92
N ILE A 231 -3.62 13.57 18.61
CA ILE A 231 -4.45 14.62 18.04
C ILE A 231 -5.87 14.07 18.09
N ILE A 232 -6.66 14.63 19.01
CA ILE A 232 -8.09 14.32 19.06
C ILE A 232 -8.78 15.30 18.11
N THR A 233 -9.25 14.78 16.98
CA THR A 233 -10.02 15.56 16.02
C THR A 233 -11.49 15.52 16.40
N LEU A 234 -12.04 16.68 16.73
CA LEU A 234 -13.48 16.89 16.81
C LEU A 234 -13.96 17.53 15.51
N GLU A 235 -15.00 16.98 14.92
CA GLU A 235 -15.68 17.57 13.78
C GLU A 235 -16.96 18.24 14.27
N GLY A 236 -17.35 19.36 13.66
CA GLY A 236 -18.54 20.11 14.04
C GLY A 236 -18.90 21.15 12.99
N PHE A 237 -20.03 21.82 13.20
CA PHE A 237 -20.43 22.97 12.37
C PHE A 237 -20.00 24.25 13.07
N GLY A 238 -19.67 25.31 12.34
CA GLY A 238 -19.25 26.55 12.98
C GLY A 238 -19.42 27.79 12.14
N TYR A 239 -19.29 28.95 12.81
CA TYR A 239 -19.25 30.27 12.21
C TYR A 239 -17.96 30.98 12.63
N GLY A 240 -17.33 31.65 11.68
CA GLY A 240 -16.09 32.37 11.87
C GLY A 240 -15.12 32.16 10.71
N SER A 241 -14.01 32.89 10.74
CA SER A 241 -12.95 32.73 9.75
C SER A 241 -11.60 32.71 10.44
N GLY A 242 -10.76 31.74 10.07
CA GLY A 242 -9.37 31.68 10.50
C GLY A 242 -9.04 30.43 11.31
N ASN A 243 -7.74 30.33 11.62
CA ASN A 243 -7.15 29.22 12.35
C ASN A 243 -6.73 29.73 13.72
N LEU A 244 -7.37 29.22 14.77
CA LEU A 244 -7.09 29.61 16.14
C LEU A 244 -6.44 28.45 16.89
N SER A 245 -5.40 28.76 17.67
CA SER A 245 -4.80 27.81 18.58
C SER A 245 -4.52 28.48 19.91
N ALA A 246 -5.08 27.93 20.97
CA ALA A 246 -4.95 28.45 22.31
C ALA A 246 -5.23 27.36 23.36
N PRO A 247 -4.80 27.55 24.62
CA PRO A 247 -5.25 26.72 25.72
C PRO A 247 -6.77 26.79 25.89
N VAL A 248 -7.37 25.68 26.32
CA VAL A 248 -8.81 25.57 26.54
C VAL A 248 -9.19 25.76 27.99
N ALA A 249 -10.40 26.26 28.19
CA ALA A 249 -11.09 26.34 29.48
C ALA A 249 -12.44 25.61 29.35
N THR A 250 -12.61 24.53 30.10
CA THR A 250 -13.85 23.75 30.23
C THR A 250 -14.80 24.31 31.31
N SER A 251 -14.26 25.11 32.23
CA SER A 251 -15.03 25.77 33.28
C SER A 251 -14.94 27.30 33.15
N PRO A 252 -16.06 28.06 33.26
CA PRO A 252 -16.02 29.52 33.15
C PRO A 252 -15.08 30.21 34.15
N GLY A 253 -14.93 29.63 35.36
CA GLY A 253 -14.01 30.16 36.38
C GLY A 253 -12.52 29.97 36.08
N SER A 254 -12.17 29.18 35.06
CA SER A 254 -10.79 28.95 34.60
C SER A 254 -10.42 29.75 33.34
N LEU A 255 -11.40 30.46 32.78
CA LEU A 255 -11.23 31.25 31.57
C LEU A 255 -10.37 32.48 31.88
N GLU A 256 -9.40 32.73 31.01
CA GLU A 256 -8.53 33.91 31.01
C GLU A 256 -8.53 34.48 29.60
N ASN A 257 -8.04 35.73 29.45
CA ASN A 257 -7.83 36.32 28.13
C ASN A 257 -7.01 35.35 27.27
N TYR A 258 -7.37 35.24 25.99
CA TYR A 258 -6.67 34.40 25.01
C TYR A 258 -6.86 32.88 25.16
N LYS A 259 -7.96 32.39 25.77
CA LYS A 259 -8.31 30.94 25.83
C LYS A 259 -9.55 30.60 25.01
N ILE A 260 -9.64 29.36 24.52
CA ILE A 260 -10.84 28.82 23.86
C ILE A 260 -11.75 28.20 24.92
N TYR A 261 -13.03 28.56 24.93
CA TYR A 261 -14.01 27.96 25.84
C TYR A 261 -14.56 26.65 25.26
N VAL A 262 -14.62 25.60 26.09
CA VAL A 262 -15.09 24.27 25.71
C VAL A 262 -16.24 23.85 26.62
N GLY A 263 -17.41 23.53 26.07
CA GLY A 263 -18.60 23.33 26.90
C GLY A 263 -19.62 22.33 26.37
N LYS A 264 -20.56 21.93 27.23
CA LYS A 264 -21.76 21.18 26.80
C LYS A 264 -22.69 22.03 25.94
N SER A 265 -22.81 23.30 26.29
CA SER A 265 -23.65 24.30 25.64
C SER A 265 -22.93 25.65 25.55
N TYR A 266 -23.39 26.50 24.64
CA TYR A 266 -22.95 27.88 24.53
C TYR A 266 -23.33 28.68 25.78
N ILE A 267 -22.39 29.48 26.29
CA ILE A 267 -22.60 30.42 27.39
C ILE A 267 -21.94 31.73 26.97
N PRO A 268 -22.68 32.85 26.89
CA PRO A 268 -22.10 34.15 26.57
C PRO A 268 -21.23 34.61 27.73
N ILE A 269 -19.94 34.82 27.49
CA ILE A 269 -18.98 35.30 28.49
C ILE A 269 -18.38 36.61 27.98
N GLU A 270 -18.64 37.69 28.71
CA GLU A 270 -18.23 39.05 28.32
C GLU A 270 -16.82 39.41 28.84
N ASP A 271 -16.44 38.95 30.04
CA ASP A 271 -15.12 39.21 30.64
C ASP A 271 -14.70 38.05 31.57
N PRO A 272 -13.53 37.40 31.35
CA PRO A 272 -12.63 37.56 30.21
C PRO A 272 -13.23 36.98 28.92
N HIS A 273 -13.09 37.70 27.81
CA HIS A 273 -13.64 37.28 26.51
C HIS A 273 -12.82 36.09 25.96
N PRO A 274 -13.44 34.94 25.63
CA PRO A 274 -12.75 33.81 25.04
C PRO A 274 -12.38 34.09 23.58
N LEU A 275 -11.34 33.45 23.07
CA LEU A 275 -10.94 33.52 21.64
C LEU A 275 -11.87 32.76 20.71
N GLY A 276 -12.69 31.88 21.24
CA GLY A 276 -13.58 31.02 20.48
C GLY A 276 -14.28 30.00 21.36
N TYR A 277 -15.30 29.34 20.81
CA TYR A 277 -16.18 28.43 21.53
C TYR A 277 -16.25 27.05 20.84
N ILE A 278 -16.08 25.95 21.58
CA ILE A 278 -16.32 24.57 21.11
C ILE A 278 -17.41 23.94 21.98
N VAL A 279 -18.59 23.64 21.42
CA VAL A 279 -19.76 23.19 22.19
C VAL A 279 -20.47 21.96 21.63
N GLY A 280 -21.00 21.12 22.52
CA GLY A 280 -21.67 19.85 22.14
C GLY A 280 -23.10 20.01 21.59
N SER A 281 -23.86 21.01 22.03
CA SER A 281 -25.27 21.18 21.66
C SER A 281 -25.51 22.12 20.47
N SER A 282 -26.56 21.85 19.70
CA SER A 282 -26.88 22.48 18.41
C SER A 282 -27.86 23.67 18.50
N TYR A 283 -27.71 24.57 19.47
CA TYR A 283 -28.59 25.74 19.60
C TYR A 283 -27.82 27.04 19.38
N VAL A 284 -28.26 27.83 18.40
CA VAL A 284 -27.71 29.13 18.01
C VAL A 284 -28.69 30.21 18.43
N VAL A 285 -28.21 31.26 19.12
CA VAL A 285 -28.76 32.60 18.95
C VAL A 285 -27.66 33.40 18.24
N PRO A 286 -27.84 33.83 16.98
CA PRO A 286 -26.94 34.79 16.37
C PRO A 286 -27.33 36.17 16.91
N GLY A 287 -26.55 36.69 17.85
CA GLY A 287 -26.47 38.13 18.09
C GLY A 287 -25.43 38.73 17.15
N PRO A 288 -25.64 39.94 16.61
CA PRO A 288 -24.74 40.58 15.63
C PRO A 288 -23.41 41.09 16.23
N GLU A 289 -23.01 40.66 17.43
CA GLU A 289 -21.92 41.27 18.20
C GLU A 289 -20.96 40.25 18.83
N GLU A 290 -20.79 39.06 18.24
CA GLU A 290 -19.77 38.11 18.70
C GLU A 290 -18.56 38.11 17.77
N GLU A 291 -17.47 38.74 18.22
CA GLU A 291 -16.17 38.80 17.53
C GLU A 291 -15.43 37.45 17.50
N SER A 292 -15.91 36.45 18.25
CA SER A 292 -15.22 35.18 18.45
C SER A 292 -15.88 33.99 17.73
N PRO A 293 -15.12 33.15 17.03
CA PRO A 293 -15.66 32.00 16.28
C PRO A 293 -16.22 30.90 17.18
N VAL A 294 -17.21 30.19 16.65
CA VAL A 294 -17.97 29.17 17.39
C VAL A 294 -18.07 27.89 16.56
N MET A 295 -17.80 26.75 17.20
CA MET A 295 -18.03 25.39 16.69
C MET A 295 -19.06 24.68 17.58
N TYR A 296 -20.12 24.13 17.00
CA TYR A 296 -21.22 23.43 17.66
C TYR A 296 -21.49 22.05 17.04
N ALA A 297 -22.31 21.25 17.74
CA ALA A 297 -22.71 19.89 17.32
C ALA A 297 -21.52 18.96 17.07
N THR A 298 -20.54 18.98 17.98
CA THR A 298 -19.30 18.21 17.86
C THR A 298 -19.50 16.69 17.85
N VAL A 299 -18.77 16.00 16.98
CA VAL A 299 -18.80 14.55 16.81
C VAL A 299 -17.39 13.94 16.78
N ILE A 300 -17.30 12.68 17.19
CA ILE A 300 -16.16 11.78 16.93
C ILE A 300 -16.75 10.54 16.24
N ASN A 301 -16.21 10.16 15.08
CA ASN A 301 -16.70 9.00 14.32
C ASN A 301 -18.23 9.01 14.13
N ASN A 302 -18.79 10.14 13.69
CA ASN A 302 -20.23 10.39 13.52
C ASN A 302 -21.10 10.24 14.78
N THR A 303 -20.51 10.11 15.97
CA THR A 303 -21.23 10.05 17.24
C THR A 303 -21.13 11.40 17.94
N ARG A 304 -22.27 12.00 18.30
CA ARG A 304 -22.28 13.25 19.07
C ARG A 304 -21.61 13.03 20.42
N ILE A 305 -20.65 13.88 20.73
CA ILE A 305 -19.92 13.84 21.99
C ILE A 305 -19.93 15.22 22.62
N SER A 306 -19.86 15.28 23.95
CA SER A 306 -19.58 16.55 24.60
C SER A 306 -18.07 16.85 24.52
N PRO A 307 -17.68 18.06 24.11
CA PRO A 307 -16.28 18.48 24.12
C PRO A 307 -15.63 18.40 25.52
N THR A 308 -16.41 18.54 26.59
CA THR A 308 -15.91 18.40 27.99
C THR A 308 -15.57 16.96 28.36
N ASP A 309 -16.04 15.98 27.60
CA ASP A 309 -15.68 14.57 27.79
C ASP A 309 -14.32 14.25 27.16
N VAL A 310 -13.77 15.20 26.38
CA VAL A 310 -12.57 15.05 25.55
C VAL A 310 -11.44 15.95 26.04
N PHE A 311 -11.74 17.22 26.30
CA PHE A 311 -10.78 18.22 26.73
C PHE A 311 -10.84 18.49 28.24
N ARG A 312 -9.70 18.89 28.82
CA ARG A 312 -9.54 19.36 30.20
C ARG A 312 -8.98 20.78 30.22
N ASP A 313 -9.20 21.50 31.33
CA ASP A 313 -8.63 22.85 31.54
C ASP A 313 -7.10 22.83 31.32
N GLY A 314 -6.63 23.70 30.42
CA GLY A 314 -5.21 23.83 30.06
C GLY A 314 -4.73 22.99 28.88
N ASP A 315 -5.57 22.10 28.32
CA ASP A 315 -5.25 21.43 27.05
C ASP A 315 -5.14 22.45 25.91
N VAL A 316 -4.34 22.16 24.88
CA VAL A 316 -4.24 23.04 23.70
C VAL A 316 -5.17 22.51 22.62
N ALA A 317 -6.14 23.34 22.21
CA ALA A 317 -6.97 23.05 21.04
C ALA A 317 -6.52 23.91 19.86
N ALA A 318 -6.56 23.30 18.68
CA ALA A 318 -6.52 24.01 17.41
C ALA A 318 -7.92 23.94 16.80
N MET A 319 -8.57 25.09 16.67
CA MET A 319 -9.84 25.23 15.97
C MET A 319 -9.53 25.70 14.56
N ILE A 320 -9.84 24.85 13.60
CA ILE A 320 -9.78 25.19 12.18
C ILE A 320 -11.23 25.35 11.74
N VAL A 321 -11.62 26.59 11.48
CA VAL A 321 -12.90 26.88 10.80
C VAL A 321 -12.57 27.03 9.32
N GLU A 322 -12.39 25.88 8.67
CA GLU A 322 -12.20 25.79 7.22
C GLU A 322 -13.41 25.10 6.59
N GLY A 323 -13.87 25.64 5.47
CA GLY A 323 -15.02 25.10 4.78
C GLY A 323 -15.94 26.20 4.30
N ILE A 324 -16.10 26.21 2.99
CA ILE A 324 -17.06 26.94 2.17
C ILE A 324 -18.34 27.13 2.98
N GLY A 325 -18.56 28.35 3.45
CA GLY A 325 -19.85 28.70 4.01
C GLY A 325 -20.95 28.29 3.02
N THR A 326 -22.17 28.19 3.52
CA THR A 326 -23.38 28.24 2.69
C THR A 326 -23.42 29.47 1.76
N GLN A 327 -22.45 30.38 1.84
CA GLN A 327 -22.10 31.32 0.79
C GLN A 327 -21.40 30.62 -0.40
N GLY A 328 -22.20 30.18 -1.36
CA GLY A 328 -21.75 29.82 -2.71
C GLY A 328 -21.90 28.34 -3.08
N TRP A 329 -22.37 27.47 -2.18
CA TRP A 329 -22.76 26.09 -2.51
C TRP A 329 -24.28 25.89 -2.35
N CYS A 330 -24.99 25.84 -3.48
CA CYS A 330 -26.45 25.91 -3.50
C CYS A 330 -27.15 24.55 -3.43
N SER A 331 -26.45 23.42 -3.60
CA SER A 331 -27.06 22.08 -3.56
C SER A 331 -26.41 21.16 -2.54
N LEU A 332 -27.19 20.68 -1.57
CA LEU A 332 -26.73 19.73 -0.55
C LEU A 332 -26.77 18.26 -1.02
N MET A 333 -27.42 17.98 -2.16
CA MET A 333 -27.60 16.61 -2.67
C MET A 333 -26.58 16.20 -3.74
N HIS A 334 -25.80 17.15 -4.26
CA HIS A 334 -24.90 16.92 -5.39
C HIS A 334 -23.49 17.34 -4.99
N ARG A 335 -22.53 16.43 -5.11
CA ARG A 335 -21.15 16.61 -4.63
C ARG A 335 -20.28 17.42 -5.57
N TYR A 336 -20.66 17.54 -6.84
CA TYR A 336 -19.85 18.21 -7.86
C TYR A 336 -20.54 19.46 -8.40
N ARG A 337 -19.76 20.45 -8.86
CA ARG A 337 -20.25 21.72 -9.40
C ARG A 337 -19.42 22.19 -10.59
N LYS A 338 -20.10 22.76 -11.59
CA LYS A 338 -19.50 23.44 -12.73
C LYS A 338 -20.14 24.81 -12.96
N ASN A 339 -19.33 25.85 -13.02
CA ASN A 339 -19.79 27.23 -13.17
C ASN A 339 -19.83 27.63 -14.65
N PHE A 340 -20.80 28.44 -15.04
CA PHE A 340 -20.90 29.01 -16.38
C PHE A 340 -21.61 30.37 -16.36
N THR A 341 -21.43 31.17 -17.41
CA THR A 341 -22.08 32.47 -17.59
C THR A 341 -22.90 32.49 -18.87
N VAL A 342 -23.98 33.27 -18.89
CA VAL A 342 -24.86 33.45 -20.05
C VAL A 342 -25.05 34.94 -20.31
N ASP A 343 -24.26 35.43 -21.25
CA ASP A 343 -24.21 36.86 -21.58
C ASP A 343 -25.36 37.29 -22.51
N VAL A 344 -26.03 36.34 -23.14
CA VAL A 344 -27.11 36.59 -24.13
C VAL A 344 -28.49 36.59 -23.45
N GLY A 345 -29.38 37.49 -23.91
CA GLY A 345 -30.79 37.57 -23.48
C GLY A 345 -31.04 38.46 -22.26
N GLU A 346 -32.25 39.00 -22.16
CA GLU A 346 -32.72 39.75 -20.98
C GLU A 346 -33.17 38.79 -19.86
N PRO A 347 -33.21 39.21 -18.57
CA PRO A 347 -33.83 38.43 -17.51
C PRO A 347 -35.26 37.99 -17.89
N GLY A 348 -35.56 36.70 -17.72
CA GLY A 348 -36.81 36.07 -18.14
C GLY A 348 -36.78 35.42 -19.52
N SER A 349 -35.77 35.70 -20.36
CA SER A 349 -35.60 35.01 -21.64
C SER A 349 -35.19 33.54 -21.47
N ILE A 350 -35.54 32.73 -22.46
CA ILE A 350 -35.18 31.31 -22.53
C ILE A 350 -33.94 31.19 -23.43
N VAL A 351 -32.93 30.47 -22.94
CA VAL A 351 -31.65 30.31 -23.64
C VAL A 351 -31.32 28.83 -23.78
N LEU A 352 -30.88 28.42 -24.97
CA LEU A 352 -30.36 27.08 -25.22
C LEU A 352 -28.86 27.05 -24.97
N LEU A 353 -28.44 26.22 -24.02
CA LEU A 353 -27.04 25.88 -23.77
C LEU A 353 -26.66 24.68 -24.61
N LYS A 354 -25.59 24.82 -25.40
CA LYS A 354 -24.95 23.72 -26.13
C LYS A 354 -23.59 23.45 -25.48
N ILE A 355 -23.51 22.38 -24.69
CA ILE A 355 -22.35 22.02 -23.86
C ILE A 355 -21.71 20.74 -24.42
N PRO A 356 -20.39 20.66 -24.64
CA PRO A 356 -19.76 19.39 -25.03
C PRO A 356 -19.96 18.34 -23.95
N SER A 357 -20.35 17.10 -24.32
CA SER A 357 -20.64 16.05 -23.33
C SER A 357 -19.44 15.69 -22.46
N SER A 358 -18.21 15.87 -22.97
CA SER A 358 -16.97 15.74 -22.19
C SER A 358 -16.89 16.67 -20.98
N GLU A 359 -17.54 17.84 -21.04
CA GLU A 359 -17.57 18.79 -19.93
C GLU A 359 -18.47 18.30 -18.77
N LEU A 360 -19.35 17.33 -19.03
CA LEU A 360 -20.25 16.75 -18.04
C LEU A 360 -20.15 15.20 -18.02
N GLY A 361 -18.98 14.65 -18.40
CA GLY A 361 -18.81 13.22 -18.69
C GLY A 361 -19.04 12.28 -17.50
N ASP A 362 -18.96 12.78 -16.27
CA ASP A 362 -19.17 12.01 -15.05
C ASP A 362 -20.62 12.06 -14.54
N VAL A 363 -21.49 12.85 -15.18
CA VAL A 363 -22.90 12.99 -14.76
C VAL A 363 -23.67 11.71 -15.09
N TYR A 364 -24.43 11.19 -14.13
CA TYR A 364 -25.37 10.11 -14.43
C TYR A 364 -26.52 10.61 -15.32
N HIS A 365 -26.71 10.03 -16.50
CA HIS A 365 -27.78 10.39 -17.44
C HIS A 365 -28.32 9.21 -18.27
N ASN A 366 -29.51 9.36 -18.85
CA ASN A 366 -30.11 8.39 -19.79
C ASN A 366 -30.55 9.03 -21.14
N GLY A 367 -30.07 10.24 -21.42
CA GLY A 367 -30.34 10.97 -22.68
C GLY A 367 -31.26 12.16 -22.50
N THR A 368 -32.36 12.00 -21.74
CA THR A 368 -33.33 13.08 -21.45
C THR A 368 -33.48 13.34 -19.94
N LEU A 369 -33.02 12.42 -19.10
CA LEU A 369 -32.92 12.60 -17.65
C LEU A 369 -31.45 12.57 -17.22
N ALA A 370 -31.11 13.39 -16.23
CA ALA A 370 -29.79 13.39 -15.62
C ALA A 370 -29.85 13.76 -14.12
N SER A 371 -28.84 13.32 -13.36
CA SER A 371 -28.62 13.73 -11.97
C SER A 371 -27.92 15.09 -11.93
N LEU A 372 -28.68 16.16 -12.17
CA LEU A 372 -28.18 17.52 -12.12
C LEU A 372 -29.25 18.55 -11.72
N TRP A 373 -28.78 19.67 -11.18
CA TRP A 373 -29.58 20.86 -10.88
C TRP A 373 -28.81 22.14 -11.21
N ILE A 374 -29.52 23.19 -11.60
CA ILE A 374 -28.91 24.49 -11.97
C ILE A 374 -29.37 25.56 -10.97
N TYR A 375 -28.42 26.34 -10.46
CA TYR A 375 -28.68 27.45 -9.54
C TYR A 375 -28.02 28.73 -10.04
N GLU A 376 -28.63 29.87 -9.73
CA GLU A 376 -27.96 31.17 -9.83
C GLU A 376 -26.91 31.29 -8.73
N ARG A 377 -25.70 31.71 -9.09
CA ARG A 377 -24.53 31.64 -8.21
C ARG A 377 -24.60 32.61 -7.03
N SER A 378 -25.20 33.77 -7.24
CA SER A 378 -25.27 34.85 -6.26
C SER A 378 -26.38 34.66 -5.22
N THR A 379 -27.52 34.09 -5.65
CA THR A 379 -28.74 33.98 -4.83
C THR A 379 -29.04 32.56 -4.38
N CYS A 380 -28.37 31.54 -4.94
CA CYS A 380 -28.74 30.13 -4.79
C CYS A 380 -30.20 29.83 -5.12
N SER A 381 -30.80 30.64 -5.99
CA SER A 381 -32.14 30.38 -6.49
C SER A 381 -32.11 29.30 -7.57
N PRO A 382 -32.98 28.28 -7.51
CA PRO A 382 -33.04 27.25 -8.53
C PRO A 382 -33.50 27.85 -9.85
N VAL A 383 -32.80 27.50 -10.93
CA VAL A 383 -33.07 27.96 -12.28
C VAL A 383 -33.96 26.94 -12.97
N PRO A 384 -35.13 27.33 -13.50
CA PRO A 384 -35.89 26.45 -14.37
C PRO A 384 -35.07 26.03 -15.58
N PHE A 385 -34.98 24.72 -15.83
CA PHE A 385 -34.26 24.17 -16.97
C PHE A 385 -35.00 22.99 -17.59
N TRP A 386 -34.63 22.62 -18.80
CA TRP A 386 -35.09 21.39 -19.47
C TRP A 386 -33.95 20.78 -20.29
N ILE A 387 -33.72 19.48 -20.09
CA ILE A 387 -32.76 18.72 -20.89
C ILE A 387 -33.48 18.26 -22.15
N GLU A 388 -33.20 18.93 -23.28
CA GLU A 388 -33.78 18.56 -24.57
C GLU A 388 -33.15 17.27 -25.09
N LYS A 389 -31.82 17.18 -25.03
CA LYS A 389 -31.07 16.04 -25.56
C LYS A 389 -29.67 15.95 -24.98
N TRP A 390 -29.22 14.74 -24.70
CA TRP A 390 -27.86 14.43 -24.29
C TRP A 390 -27.29 13.27 -25.11
N ASP A 391 -26.41 13.59 -26.07
CA ASP A 391 -25.72 12.62 -26.92
C ASP A 391 -24.26 12.44 -26.47
N ASN A 392 -23.50 11.60 -27.20
CA ASN A 392 -22.07 11.39 -26.95
C ASN A 392 -21.22 12.65 -27.16
N ASP A 393 -21.65 13.56 -28.03
CA ASP A 393 -20.87 14.75 -28.41
C ASP A 393 -21.34 16.01 -27.69
N TRP A 394 -22.66 16.18 -27.53
CA TRP A 394 -23.27 17.42 -27.04
C TRP A 394 -24.46 17.17 -26.11
N VAL A 395 -24.60 18.08 -25.16
CA VAL A 395 -25.74 18.26 -24.27
C VAL A 395 -26.45 19.56 -24.62
N TYR A 396 -27.76 19.48 -24.79
CA TYR A 396 -28.66 20.58 -25.10
C TYR A 396 -29.58 20.81 -23.90
N ILE A 397 -29.38 21.93 -23.20
CA ILE A 397 -30.16 22.30 -22.00
C ILE A 397 -30.77 23.68 -22.20
N TRP A 398 -32.09 23.77 -22.15
CA TRP A 398 -32.80 25.04 -22.08
C TRP A 398 -32.80 25.56 -20.65
N ILE A 399 -32.54 26.85 -20.44
CA ILE A 399 -32.65 27.49 -19.14
C ILE A 399 -33.43 28.80 -19.23
N LYS A 400 -34.08 29.20 -18.13
CA LYS A 400 -34.65 30.55 -17.98
C LYS A 400 -33.59 31.45 -17.40
N LYS A 401 -33.20 32.51 -18.11
CA LYS A 401 -32.26 33.49 -17.57
C LYS A 401 -32.88 34.19 -16.37
N ILE A 402 -32.22 34.14 -15.22
CA ILE A 402 -32.62 34.87 -14.00
C ILE A 402 -31.46 35.75 -13.53
N GLY A 403 -31.78 36.99 -13.13
CA GLY A 403 -30.84 37.91 -12.50
C GLY A 403 -29.55 38.17 -13.30
N THR A 404 -28.43 37.79 -12.69
CA THR A 404 -27.05 38.21 -13.02
C THR A 404 -26.42 37.51 -14.23
N GLY A 405 -27.01 36.42 -14.72
CA GLY A 405 -26.45 35.63 -15.83
C GLY A 405 -25.30 34.70 -15.41
N GLU A 406 -25.02 34.56 -14.10
CA GLU A 406 -24.00 33.66 -13.57
C GLU A 406 -24.62 32.44 -12.90
N TYR A 407 -24.25 31.25 -13.37
CA TYR A 407 -24.89 30.00 -12.97
C TYR A 407 -23.89 28.93 -12.56
N ALA A 408 -24.42 27.93 -11.87
CA ALA A 408 -23.70 26.73 -11.51
C ALA A 408 -24.58 25.48 -11.72
N ILE A 409 -24.04 24.50 -12.45
CA ILE A 409 -24.59 23.15 -12.57
C ILE A 409 -24.02 22.34 -11.41
N TYR A 410 -24.89 21.76 -10.61
CA TYR A 410 -24.54 20.80 -9.56
C TYR A 410 -24.96 19.40 -10.02
N TYR A 411 -24.10 18.40 -9.85
CA TYR A 411 -24.34 17.07 -10.39
C TYR A 411 -23.77 15.94 -9.54
N GLU A 412 -24.21 14.71 -9.83
CA GLU A 412 -23.77 13.49 -9.16
C GLU A 412 -23.47 12.37 -10.17
N THR A 413 -22.62 11.43 -9.78
CA THR A 413 -22.24 10.26 -10.59
C THR A 413 -23.20 9.07 -10.40
N SER A 414 -24.27 9.24 -9.63
CA SER A 414 -25.23 8.20 -9.26
C SER A 414 -26.65 8.59 -9.63
N SER A 415 -27.59 7.66 -9.62
CA SER A 415 -28.99 7.88 -10.00
C SER A 415 -29.81 8.70 -8.98
N VAL A 416 -29.17 9.34 -8.01
CA VAL A 416 -29.83 10.19 -7.01
C VAL A 416 -30.28 11.49 -7.67
N GLY A 417 -31.53 11.92 -7.45
CA GLY A 417 -32.00 13.24 -7.91
C GLY A 417 -32.16 13.39 -9.43
N VAL A 418 -32.30 12.28 -10.16
CA VAL A 418 -32.47 12.27 -11.62
C VAL A 418 -33.74 13.01 -12.04
N THR A 419 -33.61 13.93 -13.00
CA THR A 419 -34.71 14.78 -13.48
C THR A 419 -34.49 15.19 -14.95
N GLN A 420 -35.57 15.55 -15.65
CA GLN A 420 -35.51 16.27 -16.93
C GLN A 420 -35.47 17.79 -16.74
N GLY A 421 -35.55 18.25 -15.49
CA GLY A 421 -35.78 19.64 -15.13
C GLY A 421 -37.28 19.96 -14.99
N THR A 422 -37.63 21.22 -15.21
CA THR A 422 -38.98 21.78 -15.07
C THR A 422 -39.43 22.44 -16.40
N PRO A 423 -39.70 21.65 -17.46
CA PRO A 423 -40.05 22.19 -18.78
C PRO A 423 -41.31 23.07 -18.77
N TYR A 424 -42.30 22.75 -17.95
CA TYR A 424 -43.52 23.56 -17.76
C TYR A 424 -43.27 24.95 -17.16
N ALA A 425 -42.10 25.18 -16.54
CA ALA A 425 -41.69 26.50 -16.06
C ALA A 425 -40.92 27.32 -17.11
N LEU A 426 -40.60 26.70 -18.26
CA LEU A 426 -39.96 27.32 -19.41
C LEU A 426 -40.96 27.66 -20.51
N PHE A 427 -41.79 26.69 -20.90
CA PHE A 427 -42.71 26.85 -22.02
C PHE A 427 -44.15 26.80 -21.52
N ASP A 428 -44.93 27.83 -21.85
CA ASP A 428 -46.38 27.90 -21.54
C ASP A 428 -47.15 26.74 -22.20
N LEU A 429 -46.61 26.19 -23.28
CA LEU A 429 -47.06 24.95 -23.91
C LEU A 429 -45.91 23.94 -23.95
N PHE A 430 -45.99 22.93 -23.09
CA PHE A 430 -45.12 21.77 -23.12
C PHE A 430 -45.99 20.50 -23.11
N ASP A 431 -46.10 19.86 -24.27
CA ASP A 431 -46.89 18.64 -24.46
C ASP A 431 -46.10 17.67 -25.33
N ASP A 432 -46.07 16.40 -24.93
CA ASP A 432 -45.49 15.30 -25.70
C ASP A 432 -46.50 14.67 -26.67
N PHE A 433 -47.73 15.19 -26.68
CA PHE A 433 -48.90 14.79 -27.45
C PHE A 433 -49.30 13.32 -27.23
N TYR A 434 -48.89 12.72 -26.12
CA TYR A 434 -49.27 11.35 -25.77
C TYR A 434 -50.66 11.27 -25.12
N ASP A 435 -51.15 12.34 -24.50
CA ASP A 435 -52.48 12.41 -23.89
C ASP A 435 -53.22 13.70 -24.28
N LEU A 436 -54.22 13.56 -25.16
CA LEU A 436 -55.03 14.66 -25.67
C LEU A 436 -56.24 14.98 -24.80
N SER A 437 -56.38 14.38 -23.62
CA SER A 437 -57.55 14.56 -22.75
C SER A 437 -57.79 16.01 -22.31
N ASN A 438 -56.76 16.84 -22.32
CA ASN A 438 -56.83 18.27 -22.00
C ASN A 438 -56.99 19.18 -23.23
N TRP A 439 -57.13 18.62 -24.44
CA TRP A 439 -57.22 19.37 -25.69
C TRP A 439 -58.62 19.32 -26.31
N GLU A 440 -59.16 20.48 -26.69
CA GLU A 440 -60.36 20.56 -27.52
C GLU A 440 -59.97 20.44 -29.00
N VAL A 441 -60.20 19.27 -29.59
CA VAL A 441 -59.85 18.98 -30.99
C VAL A 441 -60.91 19.56 -31.93
N LEU A 442 -60.62 20.72 -32.53
CA LEU A 442 -61.48 21.36 -33.51
C LEU A 442 -61.13 20.93 -34.95
N GLY A 443 -61.46 19.69 -35.31
CA GLY A 443 -61.31 19.16 -36.68
C GLY A 443 -61.19 17.64 -36.75
N ASN A 444 -61.19 17.08 -37.98
CA ASN A 444 -60.90 15.65 -38.19
C ASN A 444 -59.38 15.43 -38.18
N VAL A 445 -58.90 14.73 -37.15
CA VAL A 445 -57.50 14.33 -37.00
C VAL A 445 -57.36 12.85 -37.33
N THR A 446 -56.45 12.51 -38.24
CA THR A 446 -56.02 11.13 -38.47
C THR A 446 -54.58 10.94 -38.01
N PHE A 447 -54.35 9.89 -37.21
CA PHE A 447 -53.03 9.54 -36.72
C PHE A 447 -52.31 8.66 -37.75
N GLY A 448 -51.14 9.09 -38.19
CA GLY A 448 -50.21 8.28 -38.98
C GLY A 448 -48.78 8.47 -38.48
N ASN A 449 -48.13 7.38 -38.06
CA ASN A 449 -46.71 7.32 -37.66
C ASN A 449 -46.22 8.49 -36.79
N GLY A 450 -46.97 8.85 -35.75
CA GLY A 450 -46.54 9.88 -34.79
C GLY A 450 -46.53 11.31 -35.31
N THR A 451 -47.14 11.57 -36.47
CA THR A 451 -47.30 12.92 -37.03
C THR A 451 -48.78 13.25 -37.29
N HIS A 452 -49.21 14.42 -36.81
CA HIS A 452 -50.56 14.94 -37.02
C HIS A 452 -50.66 15.68 -38.36
N HIS A 453 -51.62 15.29 -39.19
CA HIS A 453 -51.98 16.04 -40.40
C HIS A 453 -53.26 16.84 -40.14
N VAL A 454 -53.11 18.16 -40.00
CA VAL A 454 -54.25 19.09 -39.95
C VAL A 454 -54.56 19.52 -41.39
N GLY A 455 -55.80 19.33 -41.83
CA GLY A 455 -56.22 19.66 -43.20
C GLY A 455 -56.07 21.16 -43.52
N PRO A 456 -55.91 21.53 -44.80
CA PRO A 456 -55.85 22.94 -45.18
C PRO A 456 -57.18 23.63 -44.82
N ASN A 457 -57.08 24.78 -44.12
CA ASN A 457 -58.16 25.66 -43.63
C ASN A 457 -58.77 25.35 -42.24
N THR A 458 -58.16 24.52 -41.40
CA THR A 458 -58.54 24.41 -39.98
C THR A 458 -57.59 25.17 -39.07
N SER A 459 -58.13 26.08 -38.26
CA SER A 459 -57.42 26.79 -37.19
C SER A 459 -57.68 26.11 -35.85
N ALA A 460 -56.62 25.69 -35.16
CA ALA A 460 -56.67 25.29 -33.75
C ALA A 460 -56.40 26.52 -32.90
N SER A 461 -57.27 26.82 -31.94
CA SER A 461 -57.05 27.85 -30.92
C SER A 461 -56.96 27.21 -29.55
N VAL A 462 -55.95 27.60 -28.77
CA VAL A 462 -55.73 27.19 -27.39
C VAL A 462 -56.73 27.93 -26.49
N LEU A 463 -57.45 27.21 -25.63
CA LEU A 463 -58.23 27.80 -24.54
C LEU A 463 -57.27 28.08 -23.38
N VAL A 464 -57.33 29.31 -22.86
CA VAL A 464 -56.47 29.87 -21.78
C VAL A 464 -56.60 29.10 -20.48
#